data_AF-A0A9Q8SNY8-F1
#
_entry.id   AF-A0A9Q8SNY8-F1
#
_cell.length_a   1.000
_cell.length_b   1.000
_cell.length_c   1.000
_cell.angle_alpha   90.00
_cell.angle_beta   90.00
_cell.angle_gamma   90.00
#
_symmetry.space_group_name_H-M   'P 1'
#
loop_
_entity.id
_entity.type
_entity.pdbx_description
1 polymer ?
#
loop_
_entity_poly.entity_id
_entity_poly.type
_entity_poly.pdbx_seq_one_letter_code
_entity_poly.pdbx_strand_id
1 'polypeptide(L)'
;MAWSPAEVLESSLRSRTGDLTSKGAGELAVHAAQAGAAAVIVIPPYYEAHNLEETRKFLQDIHNASGLPIIYYNIPSISGLTLSAQNIASLSDVAASTKGSIWGAVNIIPKLSVERWNALAVEDDLKKGREVWEKIFPICIELRIWKTGGVRKPSAPLKEGPQAELAALLETARVKL
;
A
#
# COMPACT_ATOMS: atom_id res chain seq x y z
N MET A 1 11.95 -11.49 8.59
CA MET A 1 12.57 -11.68 7.24
C MET A 1 12.48 -10.36 6.46
N ALA A 2 13.54 -9.90 5.81
CA ALA A 2 13.58 -8.61 5.11
C ALA A 2 13.91 -8.80 3.63
N TRP A 3 13.10 -8.24 2.74
CA TRP A 3 13.35 -8.30 1.30
C TRP A 3 14.42 -7.29 0.87
N SER A 4 15.30 -7.74 -0.02
CA SER A 4 16.23 -6.89 -0.76
C SER A 4 15.49 -6.07 -1.83
N PRO A 5 16.07 -4.96 -2.31
CA PRO A 5 15.49 -4.17 -3.39
C PRO A 5 15.24 -4.97 -4.68
N ALA A 6 16.04 -5.98 -4.97
CA ALA A 6 15.88 -6.86 -6.14
C ALA A 6 14.67 -7.79 -6.00
N GLU A 7 14.50 -8.42 -4.82
CA GLU A 7 13.34 -9.28 -4.53
C GLU A 7 12.02 -8.50 -4.57
N VAL A 8 12.04 -7.22 -4.20
CA VAL A 8 10.88 -6.33 -4.31
C VAL A 8 10.44 -6.14 -5.77
N LEU A 9 11.39 -6.03 -6.70
CA LEU A 9 11.14 -5.82 -8.14
C LEU A 9 10.65 -7.09 -8.84
N GLU A 10 11.10 -8.27 -8.40
CA GLU A 10 10.68 -9.56 -8.96
C GLU A 10 9.30 -10.02 -8.42
N SER A 11 8.89 -9.53 -7.25
CA SER A 11 7.59 -9.83 -6.63
C SER A 11 6.42 -9.07 -7.28
N SER A 12 5.91 -9.56 -8.41
CA SER A 12 4.95 -8.82 -9.25
C SER A 12 3.51 -8.77 -8.72
N LEU A 13 3.09 -9.70 -7.86
CA LEU A 13 1.71 -9.78 -7.37
C LEU A 13 1.63 -9.78 -5.85
N ARG A 14 0.94 -8.76 -5.29
CA ARG A 14 0.58 -8.65 -3.87
C ARG A 14 -0.93 -8.48 -3.77
N SER A 15 -1.58 -9.33 -2.99
CA SER A 15 -3.04 -9.29 -2.81
C SER A 15 -3.41 -8.68 -1.47
N ARG A 16 -4.55 -7.96 -1.41
CA ARG A 16 -5.14 -7.50 -0.15
C ARG A 16 -6.14 -8.54 0.33
N THR A 17 -5.92 -9.06 1.54
CA THR A 17 -6.77 -10.07 2.17
C THR A 17 -7.33 -9.47 3.47
N GLY A 18 -8.43 -8.74 3.34
CA GLY A 18 -9.14 -8.14 4.47
C GLY A 18 -10.41 -8.91 4.75
N ASP A 19 -10.56 -9.40 5.97
CA ASP A 19 -11.77 -9.97 6.53
C ASP A 19 -11.82 -9.61 8.02
N LEU A 20 -13.01 -9.58 8.63
CA LEU A 20 -13.15 -9.33 10.06
C LEU A 20 -12.76 -10.55 10.90
N THR A 21 -12.54 -11.70 10.27
CA THR A 21 -12.22 -12.96 10.94
C THR A 21 -10.89 -13.54 10.47
N SER A 22 -10.13 -14.18 11.37
CA SER A 22 -8.89 -14.89 11.00
C SER A 22 -9.16 -15.94 9.91
N LYS A 23 -10.31 -16.62 9.98
CA LYS A 23 -10.70 -17.66 9.03
C LYS A 23 -10.90 -17.11 7.63
N GLY A 24 -11.75 -16.09 7.46
CA GLY A 24 -12.00 -15.50 6.14
C GLY A 24 -10.75 -14.84 5.56
N ALA A 25 -9.95 -14.17 6.39
CA ALA A 25 -8.67 -13.60 5.96
C ALA A 25 -7.68 -14.69 5.52
N GLY A 26 -7.65 -15.82 6.24
CA GLY A 26 -6.87 -17.00 5.88
C GLY A 26 -7.32 -17.63 4.56
N GLU A 27 -8.63 -17.80 4.33
CA GLU A 27 -9.18 -18.32 3.07
C GLU A 27 -8.82 -17.43 1.87
N LEU A 28 -8.91 -16.10 2.02
CA LEU A 28 -8.47 -15.14 1.01
C LEU A 28 -6.96 -15.23 0.75
N ALA A 29 -6.16 -15.45 1.79
CA ALA A 29 -4.71 -15.61 1.66
C ALA A 29 -4.31 -16.93 1.00
N VAL A 30 -5.01 -18.02 1.28
CA VAL A 30 -4.85 -19.29 0.56
C VAL A 30 -5.18 -19.12 -0.91
N HIS A 31 -6.29 -18.46 -1.24
CA HIS A 31 -6.63 -18.15 -2.62
C HIS A 31 -5.56 -17.27 -3.30
N ALA A 32 -5.04 -16.27 -2.59
CA ALA A 32 -3.94 -15.44 -3.11
C ALA A 32 -2.67 -16.27 -3.40
N ALA A 33 -2.33 -17.22 -2.51
CA ALA A 33 -1.21 -18.13 -2.70
C ALA A 33 -1.41 -19.02 -3.94
N GLN A 34 -2.61 -19.58 -4.11
CA GLN A 34 -2.98 -20.37 -5.30
C GLN A 34 -2.90 -19.56 -6.60
N ALA A 35 -3.17 -18.24 -6.53
CA ALA A 35 -3.04 -17.32 -7.65
C ALA A 35 -1.58 -16.86 -7.91
N GLY A 36 -0.60 -17.33 -7.13
CA GLY A 36 0.81 -16.99 -7.29
C GLY A 36 1.22 -15.67 -6.64
N ALA A 37 0.46 -15.16 -5.66
CA ALA A 37 0.88 -13.98 -4.90
C ALA A 37 2.19 -14.24 -4.15
N ALA A 38 3.11 -13.28 -4.21
CA ALA A 38 4.40 -13.36 -3.51
C ALA A 38 4.29 -12.98 -2.02
N ALA A 39 3.24 -12.23 -1.66
CA ALA A 39 2.90 -11.84 -0.30
C ALA A 39 1.45 -11.36 -0.24
N VAL A 40 0.92 -11.27 0.98
CA VAL A 40 -0.39 -10.64 1.27
C VAL A 40 -0.21 -9.37 2.08
N ILE A 41 -1.04 -8.37 1.80
CA ILE A 41 -1.12 -7.12 2.58
C ILE A 41 -2.35 -7.21 3.47
N VAL A 42 -2.14 -7.08 4.78
CA VAL A 42 -3.16 -7.30 5.80
C VAL A 42 -3.38 -6.04 6.61
N ILE A 43 -4.63 -5.57 6.65
CA ILE A 43 -5.09 -4.53 7.58
C ILE A 43 -5.77 -5.27 8.75
N PRO A 44 -5.47 -4.94 10.02
CA PRO A 44 -6.15 -5.56 11.15
C PRO A 44 -7.65 -5.19 11.17
N PRO A 45 -8.52 -6.00 11.81
CA PRO A 45 -9.94 -5.69 11.92
C PRO A 45 -10.20 -4.29 12.48
N TYR A 46 -11.19 -3.61 11.90
CA TYR A 46 -11.45 -2.18 12.16
C TYR A 46 -12.75 -1.91 12.94
N TYR A 47 -13.68 -2.87 12.97
CA TYR A 47 -14.95 -2.70 13.71
C TYR A 47 -14.76 -2.94 15.21
N GLU A 48 -13.98 -3.97 15.54
CA GLU A 48 -13.48 -4.25 16.88
C GLU A 48 -11.96 -4.13 16.83
N ALA A 49 -11.44 -3.03 17.37
CA ALA A 49 -10.01 -2.77 17.32
C ALA A 49 -9.27 -3.80 18.17
N HIS A 50 -8.46 -4.63 17.50
CA HIS A 50 -7.58 -5.58 18.18
C HIS A 50 -6.54 -4.85 19.03
N ASN A 51 -6.10 -5.49 20.11
CA ASN A 51 -4.84 -5.14 20.77
C ASN A 51 -3.63 -5.73 20.02
N LEU A 52 -2.41 -5.48 20.51
CA LEU A 52 -1.18 -5.95 19.86
C LEU A 52 -1.10 -7.47 19.76
N GLU A 53 -1.46 -8.20 20.82
CA GLU A 53 -1.38 -9.67 20.86
C GLU A 53 -2.43 -10.31 19.96
N GLU A 54 -3.64 -9.76 19.94
CA GLU A 54 -4.70 -10.17 19.01
C GLU A 54 -4.31 -9.90 17.56
N THR A 55 -3.67 -8.76 17.29
CA THR A 55 -3.12 -8.45 15.97
C THR A 55 -2.04 -9.45 15.58
N ARG A 56 -1.08 -9.73 16.47
CA ARG A 56 -0.03 -10.72 16.24
C ARG A 56 -0.62 -12.09 15.91
N LYS A 57 -1.57 -12.56 16.71
CA LYS A 57 -2.25 -13.85 16.51
C LYS A 57 -2.98 -13.88 15.18
N PHE A 58 -3.71 -12.82 14.84
CA PHE A 58 -4.42 -12.71 13.57
C PHE A 58 -3.46 -12.81 12.36
N LEU A 59 -2.32 -12.11 12.40
CA LEU A 59 -1.30 -12.21 11.36
C LEU A 59 -0.72 -13.64 11.31
N GLN A 60 -0.40 -14.23 12.45
CA GLN A 60 0.13 -15.59 12.52
C GLN A 60 -0.84 -16.63 11.91
N ASP A 61 -2.14 -16.52 12.20
CA ASP A 61 -3.15 -17.42 11.66
C ASP A 61 -3.21 -17.35 10.12
N ILE A 62 -3.15 -16.14 9.54
CA ILE A 62 -3.13 -15.92 8.09
C ILE A 62 -1.84 -16.48 7.46
N HIS A 63 -0.70 -16.25 8.11
CA HIS A 63 0.59 -16.76 7.65
C HIS A 63 0.59 -18.29 7.64
N ASN A 64 0.12 -18.91 8.72
CA ASN A 64 0.03 -20.36 8.85
C ASN A 64 -0.91 -20.99 7.82
N ALA A 65 -2.01 -20.32 7.49
CA ALA A 65 -2.97 -20.82 6.51
C ALA A 65 -2.42 -20.78 5.08
N SER A 66 -1.74 -19.69 4.70
CA SER A 66 -1.34 -19.42 3.31
C SER A 66 0.12 -19.78 2.99
N GLY A 67 0.99 -19.83 3.99
CA GLY A 67 2.44 -19.90 3.83
C GLY A 67 3.07 -18.62 3.27
N LEU A 68 2.28 -17.56 3.02
CA LEU A 68 2.76 -16.33 2.39
C LEU A 68 3.35 -15.36 3.42
N PRO A 69 4.41 -14.61 3.05
CA PRO A 69 4.84 -13.44 3.82
C PRO A 69 3.72 -12.41 3.96
N ILE A 70 3.63 -11.79 5.14
CA ILE A 70 2.62 -10.78 5.45
C ILE A 70 3.25 -9.40 5.46
N ILE A 71 2.62 -8.45 4.78
CA ILE A 71 2.92 -7.01 4.89
C ILE A 71 1.84 -6.40 5.78
N TYR A 72 2.21 -6.04 7.01
CA TYR A 72 1.29 -5.37 7.94
C TYR A 72 1.00 -3.94 7.48
N TYR A 73 -0.27 -3.62 7.27
CA TYR A 73 -0.72 -2.30 6.85
C TYR A 73 -1.26 -1.49 8.02
N ASN A 74 -0.38 -0.72 8.65
CA ASN A 74 -0.69 0.14 9.79
C ASN A 74 -1.44 1.43 9.35
N ILE A 75 -2.75 1.52 9.60
CA ILE A 75 -3.56 2.72 9.33
C ILE A 75 -4.48 3.02 10.52
N PRO A 76 -3.99 3.68 11.59
CA PRO A 76 -4.75 3.89 12.82
C PRO A 76 -6.10 4.60 12.63
N SER A 77 -6.20 5.50 11.64
CA SER A 77 -7.45 6.21 11.32
C SER A 77 -8.56 5.30 10.78
N ILE A 78 -8.21 4.09 10.32
CA ILE A 78 -9.16 3.08 9.86
C ILE A 78 -9.25 1.93 10.87
N SER A 79 -8.11 1.40 11.33
CA SER A 79 -8.09 0.22 12.20
C SER A 79 -8.42 0.52 13.67
N GLY A 80 -8.38 1.78 14.11
CA GLY A 80 -8.53 2.15 15.52
C GLY A 80 -7.34 1.75 16.41
N LEU A 81 -6.43 0.91 15.91
CA LEU A 81 -5.23 0.48 16.60
C LEU A 81 -4.06 1.43 16.32
N THR A 82 -3.58 2.10 17.37
CA THR A 82 -2.36 2.91 17.32
C THR A 82 -1.21 2.14 17.94
N LEU A 83 -0.21 1.78 17.14
CA LEU A 83 1.00 1.09 17.59
C LEU A 83 2.20 2.05 17.65
N SER A 84 3.01 1.93 18.70
CA SER A 84 4.32 2.57 18.77
C SER A 84 5.28 1.94 17.76
N ALA A 85 6.39 2.62 17.45
CA ALA A 85 7.44 2.06 16.59
C ALA A 85 7.98 0.72 17.14
N GLN A 86 8.13 0.61 18.46
CA GLN A 86 8.55 -0.61 19.15
C GLN A 86 7.52 -1.74 18.97
N ASN A 87 6.22 -1.44 19.06
CA ASN A 87 5.18 -2.43 18.86
C ASN A 87 5.12 -2.91 17.40
N ILE A 88 5.35 -2.02 16.43
CA ILE A 88 5.43 -2.42 15.01
C ILE A 88 6.68 -3.28 14.79
N ALA A 89 7.82 -2.90 15.35
CA ALA A 89 9.06 -3.67 15.24
C ALA A 89 8.92 -5.07 15.86
N SER A 90 8.16 -5.20 16.96
CA SER A 90 7.92 -6.49 17.61
C SER A 90 7.05 -7.43 16.77
N LEU A 91 6.38 -6.97 15.72
CA LEU A 91 5.63 -7.83 14.77
C LEU A 91 6.53 -8.44 13.68
N SER A 92 7.85 -8.20 13.69
CA SER A 92 8.78 -8.65 12.64
C SER A 92 9.01 -10.16 12.54
N ASP A 93 8.59 -10.89 13.56
CA ASP A 93 8.50 -12.36 13.62
C ASP A 93 7.31 -12.91 12.79
N VAL A 94 6.22 -12.15 12.68
CA VAL A 94 4.98 -12.56 11.98
C VAL A 94 4.67 -11.73 10.74
N ALA A 95 5.34 -10.59 10.55
CA ALA A 95 5.19 -9.70 9.41
C ALA A 95 6.55 -9.38 8.77
N ALA A 96 6.61 -9.42 7.45
CA ALA A 96 7.78 -9.10 6.66
C ALA A 96 8.04 -7.59 6.66
N SER A 97 9.32 -7.23 6.78
CA SER A 97 9.78 -5.87 6.50
C SER A 97 9.86 -5.68 4.99
N THR A 98 9.30 -4.59 4.48
CA THR A 98 9.35 -4.26 3.06
C THR A 98 10.16 -3.00 2.81
N LYS A 99 11.07 -3.06 1.84
CA LYS A 99 11.74 -1.89 1.28
C LYS A 99 10.90 -1.41 0.10
N GLY A 100 10.03 -0.43 0.29
CA GLY A 100 9.12 -0.01 -0.76
C GLY A 100 8.04 0.95 -0.31
N SER A 101 7.22 1.37 -1.27
CA SER A 101 6.02 2.15 -1.03
C SER A 101 4.84 1.52 -1.76
N ILE A 102 3.72 1.34 -1.07
CA ILE A 102 2.44 1.01 -1.68
C ILE A 102 1.66 2.30 -1.77
N TRP A 103 1.45 2.80 -2.99
CA TRP A 103 0.95 4.15 -3.17
C TRP A 103 -0.05 4.23 -4.32
N GLY A 104 -1.21 4.87 -4.09
CA GLY A 104 -2.29 4.93 -5.08
C GLY A 104 -1.94 5.71 -6.35
N ALA A 105 -1.13 6.77 -6.24
CA ALA A 105 -0.81 7.64 -7.38
C ALA A 105 0.00 6.92 -8.47
N VAL A 106 0.66 5.79 -8.17
CA VAL A 106 1.41 5.00 -9.16
C VAL A 106 0.53 4.52 -10.33
N ASN A 107 -0.79 4.41 -10.12
CA ASN A 107 -1.75 4.07 -11.19
C ASN A 107 -1.87 5.18 -12.25
N ILE A 108 -1.53 6.42 -11.89
CA ILE A 108 -1.67 7.61 -12.74
C ILE A 108 -0.30 8.08 -13.23
N ILE A 109 0.70 8.03 -12.36
CA ILE A 109 2.06 8.50 -12.63
C ILE A 109 3.12 7.39 -12.47
N PRO A 110 3.00 6.24 -13.16
CA PRO A 110 3.88 5.09 -12.94
C PRO A 110 5.35 5.42 -13.26
N LYS A 111 5.60 6.15 -14.36
CA LYS A 111 6.97 6.52 -14.80
C LYS A 111 7.67 7.44 -13.80
N LEU A 112 6.98 8.49 -13.34
CA LEU A 112 7.52 9.40 -12.32
C LEU A 112 7.72 8.68 -10.98
N SER A 113 6.87 7.72 -10.66
CA SER A 113 7.01 6.92 -9.45
C SER A 113 8.27 6.04 -9.49
N VAL A 114 8.56 5.41 -10.62
CA VAL A 114 9.81 4.64 -10.84
C VAL A 114 11.03 5.56 -10.86
N GLU A 115 10.94 6.72 -11.51
CA GLU A 115 12.02 7.71 -11.53
C GLU A 115 12.38 8.17 -10.11
N ARG A 116 11.36 8.46 -9.29
CA ARG A 116 11.53 8.81 -7.88
C ARG A 116 12.14 7.67 -7.08
N TRP A 117 11.70 6.43 -7.30
CA TRP A 117 12.27 5.26 -6.64
C TRP A 117 13.75 5.07 -6.99
N ASN A 118 14.11 5.14 -8.27
CA ASN A 118 15.50 4.99 -8.71
C ASN A 118 16.39 6.07 -8.10
N ALA A 119 15.95 7.34 -8.14
CA ALA A 119 16.71 8.44 -7.56
C ALA A 119 16.97 8.23 -6.06
N LEU A 120 15.94 7.85 -5.28
CA LEU A 120 16.04 7.77 -3.82
C LEU A 120 16.60 6.45 -3.29
N ALA A 121 16.15 5.31 -3.83
CA ALA A 121 16.41 3.99 -3.27
C ALA A 121 17.53 3.23 -3.97
N VAL A 122 17.88 3.61 -5.20
CA VAL A 122 18.93 2.94 -6.00
C VAL A 122 20.16 3.82 -6.12
N GLU A 123 19.98 5.10 -6.44
CA GLU A 123 21.07 6.05 -6.72
C GLU A 123 21.50 6.86 -5.48
N ASP A 124 20.69 6.87 -4.42
CA ASP A 124 20.88 7.72 -3.22
C ASP A 124 21.01 9.23 -3.54
N ASP A 125 20.42 9.67 -4.66
CA ASP A 125 20.42 11.06 -5.10
C ASP A 125 19.20 11.81 -4.55
N LEU A 126 19.38 12.38 -3.36
CA LEU A 126 18.35 13.18 -2.70
C LEU A 126 17.98 14.46 -3.48
N LYS A 127 18.89 15.01 -4.30
CA LYS A 127 18.62 16.23 -5.06
C LYS A 127 17.68 15.91 -6.22
N LYS A 128 18.03 14.91 -7.04
CA LYS A 128 17.17 14.40 -8.10
C LYS A 128 15.83 13.92 -7.54
N GLY A 129 15.84 13.23 -6.40
CA GLY A 129 14.62 12.81 -5.71
C GLY A 129 13.68 13.98 -5.36
N ARG A 130 14.22 15.13 -4.94
CA ARG A 130 13.43 16.36 -4.69
C ARG A 130 12.90 16.98 -5.97
N GLU A 131 13.71 17.08 -7.02
CA GLU A 131 13.29 17.62 -8.33
C GLU A 131 12.14 16.80 -8.94
N VAL A 132 12.19 15.46 -8.82
CA VAL A 132 11.09 14.59 -9.23
C VAL A 132 9.87 14.79 -8.32
N TRP A 133 10.08 14.97 -7.01
CA TRP A 133 8.99 15.21 -6.06
C TRP A 133 8.26 16.53 -6.33
N GLU A 134 8.94 17.59 -6.73
CA GLU A 134 8.32 18.88 -7.08
C GLU A 134 7.29 18.75 -8.21
N LYS A 135 7.52 17.83 -9.16
CA LYS A 135 6.56 17.51 -10.23
C LYS A 135 5.39 16.67 -9.72
N ILE A 136 5.69 15.71 -8.85
CA ILE A 136 4.73 14.74 -8.32
C ILE A 136 3.77 15.39 -7.33
N PHE A 137 4.28 16.23 -6.42
CA PHE A 137 3.53 16.78 -5.30
C PHE A 137 2.21 17.46 -5.69
N PRO A 138 2.17 18.42 -6.65
CA PRO A 138 0.91 19.06 -7.03
C PRO A 138 -0.12 18.06 -7.59
N ILE A 139 0.33 17.04 -8.35
CA ILE A 139 -0.55 15.97 -8.85
C ILE A 139 -1.18 15.21 -7.67
N CYS A 140 -0.43 14.98 -6.59
CA CYS A 140 -0.95 14.33 -5.38
C CYS A 140 -1.98 15.17 -4.64
N ILE A 141 -1.85 16.50 -4.67
CA ILE A 141 -2.84 17.41 -4.09
C ILE A 141 -4.17 17.24 -4.84
N GLU A 142 -4.12 17.30 -6.16
CA GLU A 142 -5.31 17.18 -7.03
C GLU A 142 -5.92 15.78 -7.00
N LEU A 143 -5.11 14.73 -6.90
CA LEU A 143 -5.59 13.35 -6.77
C LEU A 143 -6.50 13.14 -5.56
N ARG A 144 -6.40 13.97 -4.51
CA ARG A 144 -7.31 13.87 -3.35
C ARG A 144 -8.75 14.23 -3.66
N ILE A 145 -9.00 14.96 -4.74
CA ILE A 145 -10.34 15.41 -5.14
C ILE A 145 -10.80 14.77 -6.47
N TRP A 146 -10.05 13.81 -7.01
CA TRP A 146 -10.38 13.13 -8.27
C TRP A 146 -11.47 12.07 -8.10
N LYS A 147 -12.50 12.14 -8.96
CA LYS A 147 -13.44 11.05 -9.26
C LYS A 147 -12.74 9.76 -9.74
N THR A 148 -12.82 8.70 -8.96
CA THR A 148 -12.67 7.32 -9.46
C THR A 148 -13.97 6.87 -10.14
N GLY A 149 -13.96 5.77 -10.91
CA GLY A 149 -15.14 5.26 -11.65
C GLY A 149 -16.38 4.98 -10.78
N GLY A 150 -17.39 4.30 -11.32
CA GLY A 150 -18.60 3.97 -10.56
C GLY A 150 -18.29 3.33 -9.21
N VAL A 151 -18.54 4.04 -8.11
CA VAL A 151 -18.32 3.54 -6.76
C VAL A 151 -19.47 2.64 -6.32
N ARG A 152 -19.19 1.61 -5.53
CA ARG A 152 -20.24 0.79 -4.90
C ARG A 152 -20.63 1.44 -3.57
N LYS A 153 -21.93 1.41 -3.23
CA LYS A 153 -22.42 1.84 -1.91
C LYS A 153 -21.65 1.11 -0.79
N PRO A 154 -21.35 1.77 0.35
CA PRO A 154 -21.84 3.07 0.78
C PRO A 154 -21.08 4.29 0.23
N SER A 155 -19.99 4.07 -0.52
CA SER A 155 -19.24 5.17 -1.12
C SER A 155 -20.10 5.91 -2.15
N ALA A 156 -20.03 7.24 -2.14
CA ALA A 156 -20.66 8.11 -3.12
C ALA A 156 -19.59 8.76 -4.00
N PRO A 157 -19.89 9.07 -5.27
CA PRO A 157 -18.99 9.86 -6.10
C PRO A 157 -18.67 11.20 -5.41
N LEU A 158 -17.42 11.63 -5.48
CA LEU A 158 -17.04 12.98 -5.04
C LEU A 158 -17.78 14.02 -5.90
N LYS A 159 -18.06 15.19 -5.31
CA LYS A 159 -18.57 16.37 -6.03
C LYS A 159 -17.53 16.83 -7.07
N GLU A 160 -17.97 17.55 -8.10
CA GLU A 160 -17.11 18.01 -9.19
C GLU A 160 -15.82 18.68 -8.67
N GLY A 161 -14.67 18.20 -9.15
CA GLY A 161 -13.34 18.78 -8.93
C GLY A 161 -12.75 19.33 -10.23
N PRO A 162 -11.69 20.14 -10.19
CA PRO A 162 -11.14 20.85 -11.36
C PRO A 162 -10.36 19.88 -12.27
N GLN A 163 -11.06 19.08 -13.08
CA GLN A 163 -10.46 18.15 -14.05
C GLN A 163 -9.46 18.82 -14.99
N ALA A 164 -9.67 20.11 -15.30
CA ALA A 164 -8.76 20.90 -16.12
C ALA A 164 -7.41 21.19 -15.43
N GLU A 165 -7.40 21.38 -14.11
CA GLU A 165 -6.18 21.68 -13.34
C GLU A 165 -5.26 20.46 -13.28
N LEU A 166 -5.83 19.31 -12.98
CA LEU A 166 -5.12 18.04 -13.03
C LEU A 166 -4.59 17.70 -14.43
N ALA A 167 -5.38 17.92 -15.49
CA ALA A 167 -4.92 17.71 -16.85
C ALA A 167 -3.71 18.59 -17.19
N ALA A 168 -3.75 19.87 -16.82
CA ALA A 168 -2.64 20.79 -16.99
C ALA A 168 -1.39 20.38 -16.19
N LEU A 169 -1.56 19.86 -14.98
CA LEU A 169 -0.46 19.34 -14.16
C LEU A 169 0.18 18.10 -14.78
N LEU A 170 -0.62 17.18 -15.32
CA LEU A 170 -0.13 15.98 -16.01
C LEU A 170 0.64 16.35 -17.28
N GLU A 171 0.13 17.29 -18.07
CA GLU A 171 0.84 17.82 -19.25
C GLU A 171 2.17 18.49 -18.87
N THR A 172 2.17 19.33 -17.83
CA THR A 172 3.38 20.00 -17.31
C THR A 172 4.41 18.97 -16.84
N ALA A 173 3.95 17.90 -16.18
CA ALA A 173 4.78 16.80 -15.72
C ALA A 173 5.19 15.83 -16.86
N ARG A 174 4.77 16.11 -18.11
CA ARG A 174 5.00 15.28 -19.31
C ARG A 174 4.46 13.85 -19.15
N VAL A 175 3.40 13.69 -18.36
CA VAL A 175 2.66 12.45 -18.19
C VAL A 175 1.54 12.44 -19.22
N LYS A 176 1.67 11.61 -20.26
CA LYS A 176 0.54 11.31 -21.15
C LYS A 176 -0.40 10.33 -20.44
N LEU A 177 -1.67 10.70 -20.33
CA LEU A 177 -2.76 9.80 -19.95
C LEU A 177 -2.95 8.71 -21.01
#